data_AF-B0XGY2-F1
#
_entry.id   AF-B0XGY2-F1
#
_cell.length_a   1.000
_cell.length_b   1.000
_cell.length_c   1.000
_cell.angle_alpha   90.00
_cell.angle_beta   90.00
_cell.angle_gamma   90.00
#
_symmetry.space_group_name_H-M   'P 1'
#
loop_
_entity.id
_entity.type
_entity.pdbx_description
1 polymer ?
#
loop_
_entity_poly.entity_id
_entity_poly.type
_entity_poly.pdbx_seq_one_letter_code
_entity_poly.pdbx_strand_id
1 'polypeptide(L)'
;MEASTRSRLWSRCKSRATAYYRALTRDFNYSTDFFFGQDFLLAIAGARLNSTNVRIRRWWNAYRLVSCLPMAVVFWNTFDAVRHCAKLEILLSCVQAVIGIGISALRMTLILRHYDSLMAVLRYVNRRKNRVQRKLELEPGNSRQHDLMKKRFFWKFVQEEFGDCVKLHIEFLALLNRIRPFLNATFLIVYYSTVLSLASGAIYVSQMKSITLFTVATLYFCFWVSFECASLTRAVSILTESHESIGWEVYNLDWHEKLEWDDQYRDEYRSVRATMLNVMTVAQQPLRLNCFGFFEFTQDRFYELLNMAYSMFTFFRKFV
;
A
#
# COMPACT_ATOMS: atom_id res chain seq x y z
N MET A 1 16.16 -26.72 -44.22
CA MET A 1 15.43 -25.45 -44.44
C MET A 1 14.67 -24.97 -43.19
N GLU A 2 14.17 -25.86 -42.32
CA GLU A 2 13.37 -25.50 -41.12
C GLU A 2 14.14 -24.79 -39.98
N ALA A 3 15.44 -25.05 -39.82
CA ALA A 3 16.24 -24.40 -38.77
C ALA A 3 16.40 -22.88 -38.99
N SER A 4 16.41 -22.44 -40.26
CA SER A 4 16.52 -21.03 -40.65
C SER A 4 15.22 -20.24 -40.39
N THR A 5 14.06 -20.87 -40.61
CA THR A 5 12.75 -20.27 -40.32
C THR A 5 12.50 -20.16 -38.82
N ARG A 6 12.92 -21.14 -38.02
CA ARG A 6 12.83 -21.09 -36.54
C ARG A 6 13.70 -19.98 -35.94
N SER A 7 14.93 -19.79 -36.42
CA SER A 7 15.82 -18.73 -35.91
C SER A 7 15.33 -17.32 -36.29
N ARG A 8 14.74 -17.15 -37.49
CA ARG A 8 14.09 -15.89 -37.91
C ARG A 8 12.83 -15.58 -37.12
N LEU A 9 12.03 -16.58 -36.77
CA LEU A 9 10.86 -16.39 -35.91
C LEU A 9 11.27 -16.01 -34.49
N TRP A 10 12.30 -16.67 -33.94
CA TRP A 10 12.85 -16.35 -32.62
C TRP A 10 13.44 -14.94 -32.55
N SER A 11 14.21 -14.52 -33.57
CA SER A 11 14.77 -13.16 -33.62
C SER A 11 13.69 -12.09 -33.76
N ARG A 12 12.63 -12.34 -34.54
CA ARG A 12 11.46 -11.46 -34.64
C ARG A 12 10.67 -11.39 -33.34
N CYS A 13 10.48 -12.50 -32.63
CA CYS A 13 9.84 -12.52 -31.32
C CYS A 13 10.68 -11.81 -30.27
N LYS A 14 12.00 -12.02 -30.23
CA LYS A 14 12.93 -11.35 -29.31
C LYS A 14 12.98 -9.84 -29.57
N SER A 15 13.02 -9.41 -30.83
CA SER A 15 12.96 -8.01 -31.23
C SER A 15 11.64 -7.36 -30.82
N ARG A 16 10.51 -8.06 -31.02
CA ARG A 16 9.19 -7.57 -30.59
C ARG A 16 9.05 -7.52 -29.06
N ALA A 17 9.57 -8.51 -28.35
CA ALA A 17 9.57 -8.56 -26.89
C ALA A 17 10.45 -7.45 -26.29
N THR A 18 11.62 -7.19 -26.87
CA THR A 18 12.50 -6.09 -26.43
C THR A 18 11.95 -4.71 -26.80
N ALA A 19 11.23 -4.57 -27.91
CA ALA A 19 10.50 -3.35 -28.25
C ALA A 19 9.29 -3.13 -27.31
N TYR A 20 8.58 -4.19 -26.96
CA TYR A 20 7.50 -4.15 -25.98
C TYR A 20 8.02 -3.78 -24.59
N TYR A 21 9.10 -4.43 -24.14
CA TYR A 21 9.78 -4.12 -22.89
C TYR A 21 10.24 -2.66 -22.87
N ARG A 22 10.89 -2.18 -23.95
CA ARG A 22 11.31 -0.77 -24.06
C ARG A 22 10.13 0.22 -24.05
N ALA A 23 9.02 -0.12 -24.70
CA ALA A 23 7.82 0.71 -24.68
C ALA A 23 7.18 0.74 -23.30
N LEU A 24 7.10 -0.41 -22.63
CA LEU A 24 6.63 -0.53 -21.25
C LEU A 24 7.53 0.29 -20.32
N THR A 25 8.85 0.19 -20.47
CA THR A 25 9.80 0.93 -19.64
C THR A 25 9.83 2.43 -19.94
N ARG A 26 9.29 2.88 -21.07
CA ARG A 26 9.17 4.31 -21.40
C ARG A 26 7.87 4.90 -20.85
N ASP A 27 6.79 4.13 -20.84
CA ASP A 27 5.50 4.55 -20.30
C ASP A 27 5.54 4.66 -18.76
N PHE A 28 6.38 3.85 -18.11
CA PHE A 28 6.67 3.94 -16.68
C PHE A 28 7.96 4.76 -16.48
N ASN A 29 7.89 5.98 -15.94
CA ASN A 29 9.04 6.90 -15.90
C ASN A 29 9.96 6.66 -14.68
N TYR A 30 10.92 5.74 -14.79
CA TYR A 30 11.79 5.27 -13.70
C TYR A 30 12.73 6.33 -13.09
N SER A 31 13.18 7.31 -13.88
CA SER A 31 14.23 8.23 -13.45
C SER A 31 13.70 9.44 -12.67
N THR A 32 12.44 9.80 -12.88
CA THR A 32 11.83 10.98 -12.24
C THR A 32 10.71 10.65 -11.28
N ASP A 33 10.19 9.42 -11.28
CA ASP A 33 9.03 9.03 -10.47
C ASP A 33 9.39 8.06 -9.34
N PHE A 34 9.52 8.60 -8.13
CA PHE A 34 9.83 7.83 -6.92
C PHE A 34 8.82 6.70 -6.66
N PHE A 35 7.57 6.85 -7.11
CA PHE A 35 6.49 5.88 -6.90
C PHE A 35 6.24 4.95 -8.09
N PHE A 36 7.20 4.84 -9.02
CA PHE A 36 7.12 3.93 -10.18
C PHE A 36 6.66 2.50 -9.80
N GLY A 37 7.20 1.95 -8.71
CA GLY A 37 6.89 0.59 -8.27
C GLY A 37 5.40 0.38 -8.00
N GLN A 38 4.69 1.43 -7.54
CA GLN A 38 3.27 1.34 -7.25
C GLN A 38 2.42 1.23 -8.53
N ASP A 39 2.70 2.05 -9.54
CA ASP A 39 1.98 1.98 -10.83
C ASP A 39 2.26 0.66 -11.56
N PHE A 40 3.48 0.13 -11.42
CA PHE A 40 3.83 -1.19 -11.93
C PHE A 40 3.08 -2.31 -11.21
N LEU A 41 3.01 -2.27 -9.87
CA LEU A 41 2.25 -3.25 -9.08
C LEU A 41 0.75 -3.20 -9.40
N LEU A 42 0.18 -2.01 -9.61
CA LEU A 42 -1.22 -1.84 -10.03
C LEU A 42 -1.50 -2.42 -11.42
N ALA A 43 -0.54 -2.30 -12.34
CA ALA A 43 -0.64 -2.89 -13.67
C ALA A 43 -0.60 -4.42 -13.62
N ILE A 44 0.30 -5.00 -12.82
CA ILE A 44 0.41 -6.46 -12.61
C ILE A 44 -0.83 -6.99 -11.92
N ALA A 45 -1.34 -6.30 -10.90
CA ALA A 45 -2.57 -6.68 -10.19
C ALA A 45 -3.83 -6.62 -11.08
N GLY A 46 -3.72 -6.15 -12.34
CA GLY A 46 -4.85 -6.04 -13.26
C GLY A 46 -5.81 -4.91 -12.90
N ALA A 47 -5.37 -3.96 -12.05
CA ALA A 47 -6.18 -2.85 -11.58
C ALA A 47 -6.29 -1.76 -12.65
N ARG A 48 -5.15 -1.18 -13.02
CA ARG A 48 -5.07 -0.05 -13.96
C ARG A 48 -3.74 -0.08 -14.68
N LEU A 49 -3.77 0.12 -15.99
CA LEU A 49 -2.56 0.32 -16.80
C LEU A 49 -2.59 1.71 -17.43
N ASN A 50 -1.64 2.55 -17.04
CA ASN A 50 -1.51 3.90 -17.56
C ASN A 50 -0.58 3.93 -18.79
N SER A 51 -0.96 3.21 -19.86
CA SER A 51 -0.19 3.19 -21.13
C SER A 51 -0.93 3.94 -22.23
N THR A 52 -0.18 4.76 -22.97
CA THR A 52 -0.66 5.51 -24.15
C THR A 52 -0.79 4.63 -25.38
N ASN A 53 -0.17 3.45 -25.39
CA ASN A 53 -0.13 2.55 -26.53
C ASN A 53 -1.36 1.64 -26.62
N VAL A 54 -2.15 1.80 -27.69
CA VAL A 54 -3.39 1.04 -27.94
C VAL A 54 -3.15 -0.48 -27.96
N ARG A 55 -1.98 -0.92 -28.45
CA ARG A 55 -1.67 -2.36 -28.55
C ARG A 55 -1.41 -2.98 -27.18
N ILE A 56 -0.69 -2.27 -26.30
CA ILE A 56 -0.43 -2.71 -24.92
C ILE A 56 -1.75 -2.80 -24.16
N ARG A 57 -2.65 -1.82 -24.36
CA ARG A 57 -3.98 -1.82 -23.74
C ARG A 57 -4.85 -3.02 -24.13
N ARG A 58 -4.79 -3.46 -25.40
CA ARG A 58 -5.51 -4.66 -25.86
C ARG A 58 -4.98 -5.95 -25.19
N TRP A 59 -3.67 -6.11 -25.11
CA TRP A 59 -3.06 -7.26 -24.42
C TRP A 59 -3.36 -7.25 -22.92
N TRP A 60 -3.36 -6.06 -22.31
CA TRP A 60 -3.70 -5.92 -20.90
C TRP A 60 -5.18 -6.22 -20.62
N ASN A 61 -6.11 -5.84 -21.51
CA ASN A 61 -7.50 -6.23 -21.38
C ASN A 61 -7.69 -7.76 -21.49
N ALA A 62 -6.96 -8.42 -22.40
CA ALA A 62 -6.97 -9.88 -22.49
C ALA A 62 -6.40 -10.53 -21.21
N TYR A 63 -5.27 -10.02 -20.69
CA TYR A 63 -4.71 -10.45 -19.41
C TYR A 63 -5.72 -10.31 -18.27
N ARG A 64 -6.38 -9.15 -18.15
CA ARG A 64 -7.39 -8.90 -17.10
C ARG A 64 -8.55 -9.88 -17.17
N LEU A 65 -9.02 -10.21 -18.37
CA LEU A 65 -10.11 -11.18 -18.57
C LEU A 65 -9.66 -12.59 -18.15
N VAL A 66 -8.43 -12.97 -18.50
CA VAL A 66 -7.83 -14.23 -18.04
C VAL A 66 -7.66 -14.26 -16.52
N SER A 67 -7.27 -13.16 -15.89
CA SER A 67 -7.18 -13.05 -14.42
C SER A 67 -8.53 -13.19 -13.71
N CYS A 68 -9.66 -12.95 -14.39
CA CYS A 68 -11.00 -13.18 -13.85
C CYS A 68 -11.48 -14.63 -13.99
N LEU A 69 -10.89 -15.45 -14.86
CA LEU A 69 -11.31 -16.85 -15.06
C LEU A 69 -11.15 -17.72 -13.80
N PRO A 70 -10.04 -17.68 -13.04
CA PRO A 70 -9.92 -18.42 -11.79
C PRO A 70 -11.03 -18.08 -10.79
N MET A 71 -11.45 -16.82 -10.74
CA MET A 71 -12.52 -16.36 -9.86
C MET A 71 -13.87 -16.98 -10.23
N ALA A 72 -14.18 -17.10 -11.52
CA ALA A 72 -15.38 -17.77 -12.01
C ALA A 72 -15.36 -19.28 -11.72
N VAL A 73 -14.21 -19.94 -11.88
CA VAL A 73 -14.04 -21.37 -11.57
C VAL A 73 -14.24 -21.64 -10.08
N VAL A 74 -13.66 -20.81 -9.21
CA VAL A 74 -13.84 -20.92 -7.75
C VAL A 74 -15.30 -20.72 -7.35
N PHE A 75 -15.99 -19.77 -7.98
CA PHE A 75 -17.41 -19.53 -7.74
C PHE A 75 -18.27 -20.73 -8.17
N TRP A 76 -18.00 -21.30 -9.35
CA TRP A 76 -18.69 -22.49 -9.84
C TRP A 76 -18.49 -23.70 -8.92
N ASN A 77 -17.24 -23.96 -8.50
CA ASN A 77 -16.92 -25.06 -7.59
C ASN A 77 -17.57 -24.89 -6.22
N THR A 78 -17.67 -23.65 -5.72
CA THR A 78 -18.39 -23.34 -4.48
C THR A 78 -19.87 -23.65 -4.60
N PHE A 79 -20.49 -23.22 -5.71
CA PHE A 79 -21.91 -23.47 -5.95
C PHE A 79 -22.21 -24.97 -6.03
N ASP A 80 -21.36 -25.73 -6.71
CA ASP A 80 -21.50 -27.18 -6.85
C ASP A 80 -21.31 -27.93 -5.52
N ALA A 81 -20.32 -27.53 -4.72
CA ALA A 81 -20.05 -28.13 -3.41
C ALA A 81 -21.19 -27.90 -2.40
N VAL A 82 -21.81 -26.71 -2.42
CA VAL A 82 -22.97 -26.39 -1.58
C VAL A 82 -24.18 -27.21 -2.00
N ARG A 83 -24.40 -27.39 -3.31
CA ARG A 83 -25.53 -28.16 -3.85
C ARG A 83 -25.47 -29.64 -3.45
N HIS A 84 -24.27 -30.20 -3.33
CA HIS A 84 -24.07 -31.62 -3.02
C HIS A 84 -23.85 -31.92 -1.53
N CYS A 85 -24.08 -30.96 -0.62
CA CYS A 85 -23.80 -31.10 0.83
C CYS A 85 -22.42 -31.72 1.10
N ALA A 86 -21.39 -31.13 0.50
CA ALA A 86 -20.02 -31.61 0.63
C ALA A 86 -19.54 -31.60 2.09
N LYS A 87 -18.47 -32.38 2.38
CA LYS A 87 -17.83 -32.44 3.70
C LYS A 87 -17.50 -31.04 4.23
N LEU A 88 -17.51 -30.90 5.56
CA LEU A 88 -17.29 -29.62 6.26
C LEU A 88 -16.02 -28.89 5.80
N GLU A 89 -14.93 -29.61 5.50
CA GLU A 89 -13.67 -29.04 5.00
C GLU A 89 -13.82 -28.36 3.63
N ILE A 90 -14.64 -28.95 2.75
CA ILE A 90 -14.91 -28.41 1.41
C ILE A 90 -15.78 -27.16 1.54
N LEU A 91 -16.82 -27.20 2.39
CA LEU A 91 -17.66 -26.04 2.68
C LEU A 91 -16.86 -24.88 3.27
N LEU A 92 -15.95 -25.17 4.21
CA LEU A 92 -15.10 -24.15 4.83
C LEU A 92 -14.16 -23.51 3.80
N SER A 93 -13.57 -24.32 2.91
CA SER A 93 -12.73 -23.84 1.80
C SER A 93 -13.52 -22.96 0.83
N CYS A 94 -14.78 -23.28 0.57
CA CYS A 94 -15.68 -22.49 -0.26
C CYS A 94 -16.01 -21.13 0.37
N VAL A 95 -16.34 -21.11 1.66
CA VAL A 95 -16.60 -19.87 2.41
C VAL A 95 -15.37 -18.96 2.40
N GLN A 96 -14.18 -19.54 2.65
CA GLN A 96 -12.92 -18.82 2.59
C GLN A 96 -12.63 -18.22 1.21
N ALA A 97 -12.95 -18.96 0.15
CA ALA A 97 -12.78 -18.49 -1.21
C ALA A 97 -13.72 -17.32 -1.56
N VAL A 98 -14.98 -17.39 -1.14
CA VAL A 98 -15.96 -16.28 -1.31
C VAL A 98 -15.49 -15.03 -0.56
N ILE A 99 -15.02 -15.18 0.68
CA ILE A 99 -14.46 -14.09 1.48
C ILE A 99 -13.24 -13.47 0.77
N GLY A 100 -12.30 -14.29 0.29
CA GLY A 100 -11.11 -13.82 -0.42
C GLY A 100 -11.42 -13.06 -1.72
N ILE A 101 -12.41 -13.53 -2.48
CA ILE A 101 -12.91 -12.84 -3.68
C ILE A 101 -13.53 -11.49 -3.30
N GLY A 102 -14.37 -11.47 -2.26
CA GLY A 102 -15.00 -10.25 -1.75
C GLY A 102 -13.99 -9.19 -1.32
N ILE A 103 -12.96 -9.59 -0.56
CA ILE A 103 -11.86 -8.69 -0.14
C ILE A 103 -11.13 -8.14 -1.36
N SER A 104 -10.79 -9.00 -2.32
CA SER A 104 -10.06 -8.61 -3.52
C SER A 104 -10.85 -7.61 -4.37
N ALA A 105 -12.15 -7.84 -4.55
CA ALA A 105 -13.05 -6.94 -5.27
C ALA A 105 -13.24 -5.60 -4.55
N LEU A 106 -13.42 -5.63 -3.22
CA LEU A 106 -13.53 -4.43 -2.40
C LEU A 106 -12.27 -3.57 -2.50
N ARG A 107 -11.08 -4.18 -2.33
CA ARG A 107 -9.79 -3.48 -2.44
C ARG A 107 -9.58 -2.89 -3.82
N MET A 108 -9.87 -3.66 -4.87
CA MET A 108 -9.78 -3.19 -6.24
C MET A 108 -10.66 -1.93 -6.45
N THR A 109 -11.88 -1.97 -5.92
CA THR A 109 -12.82 -0.85 -5.99
C THR A 109 -12.33 0.37 -5.21
N LEU A 110 -11.80 0.18 -4.01
CA LEU A 110 -11.25 1.26 -3.18
C LEU A 110 -10.05 1.93 -3.84
N ILE A 111 -9.11 1.13 -4.35
CA ILE A 111 -7.94 1.61 -5.08
C ILE A 111 -8.40 2.44 -6.28
N LEU A 112 -9.28 1.90 -7.13
CA LEU A 112 -9.72 2.60 -8.33
C LEU A 112 -10.49 3.89 -8.02
N ARG A 113 -11.36 3.88 -6.99
CA ARG A 113 -12.17 5.04 -6.62
C ARG A 113 -11.34 6.19 -6.06
N HIS A 114 -10.29 5.89 -5.30
CA HIS A 114 -9.44 6.90 -4.65
C HIS A 114 -8.09 7.10 -5.36
N TYR A 115 -7.85 6.42 -6.48
CA TYR A 115 -6.59 6.46 -7.20
C TYR A 115 -6.21 7.88 -7.62
N ASP A 116 -7.16 8.64 -8.20
CA ASP A 116 -6.83 9.96 -8.73
C ASP A 116 -6.45 10.94 -7.61
N SER A 117 -7.12 10.85 -6.44
CA SER A 117 -6.76 11.60 -5.23
C SER A 117 -5.40 11.18 -4.69
N LEU A 118 -5.13 9.88 -4.62
CA LEU A 118 -3.87 9.35 -4.12
C LEU A 118 -2.70 9.74 -5.06
N MET A 119 -2.90 9.64 -6.37
CA MET A 119 -1.92 10.07 -7.37
C MET A 119 -1.71 11.59 -7.41
N ALA A 120 -2.69 12.40 -7.01
CA ALA A 120 -2.48 13.83 -6.86
C ALA A 120 -1.47 14.11 -5.73
N VAL A 121 -1.66 13.46 -4.57
CA VAL A 121 -0.75 13.54 -3.42
C VAL A 121 0.65 13.01 -3.78
N LEU A 122 0.74 11.84 -4.42
CA LEU A 122 2.02 11.26 -4.82
C LEU A 122 2.79 12.13 -5.82
N ARG A 123 2.09 12.69 -6.82
CA ARG A 123 2.70 13.63 -7.78
C ARG A 123 3.16 14.92 -7.12
N TYR A 124 2.41 15.41 -6.13
CA TYR A 124 2.81 16.58 -5.35
C TYR A 124 4.12 16.30 -4.58
N VAL A 125 4.18 15.18 -3.86
CA VAL A 125 5.39 14.75 -3.12
C VAL A 125 6.59 14.59 -4.06
N ASN A 126 6.39 13.93 -5.20
CA ASN A 126 7.45 13.69 -6.16
C ASN A 126 7.97 15.01 -6.80
N ARG A 127 7.08 15.94 -7.16
CA ARG A 127 7.46 17.29 -7.62
C ARG A 127 8.27 18.05 -6.57
N ARG A 128 7.87 17.93 -5.30
CA ARG A 128 8.52 18.60 -4.18
C ARG A 128 9.92 18.06 -3.93
N LYS A 129 10.08 16.73 -3.87
CA LYS A 129 11.40 16.08 -3.74
C LYS A 129 12.37 16.56 -4.83
N ASN A 130 11.91 16.58 -6.08
CA ASN A 130 12.71 17.04 -7.22
C ASN A 130 13.01 18.56 -7.20
N ARG A 131 12.22 19.37 -6.49
CA ARG A 131 12.46 20.82 -6.32
C ARG A 131 13.47 21.10 -5.21
N VAL A 132 13.34 20.39 -4.08
CA VAL A 132 14.29 20.49 -2.96
C VAL A 132 15.67 20.01 -3.38
N GLN A 133 15.76 18.86 -4.04
CA GLN A 133 17.05 18.30 -4.47
C GLN A 133 17.79 19.20 -5.46
N ARG A 134 17.09 19.75 -6.46
CA ARG A 134 17.69 20.73 -7.39
C ARG A 134 18.14 22.01 -6.71
N LYS A 135 17.43 22.48 -5.67
CA LYS A 135 17.82 23.68 -4.93
C LYS A 135 19.05 23.43 -4.06
N LEU A 136 19.17 22.24 -3.47
CA LEU A 136 20.35 21.83 -2.71
C LEU A 136 21.62 21.76 -3.59
N GLU A 137 21.46 21.34 -4.85
CA GLU A 137 22.55 21.25 -5.83
C GLU A 137 22.99 22.61 -6.40
N LEU A 138 22.16 23.66 -6.26
CA LEU A 138 22.36 24.96 -6.89
C LEU A 138 22.84 26.05 -5.92
N GLU A 139 23.14 25.76 -4.66
CA GLU A 139 23.52 26.78 -3.66
C GLU A 139 25.05 26.97 -3.56
N PRO A 140 25.65 28.05 -4.12
CA PRO A 140 27.06 28.36 -3.91
C PRO A 140 27.24 29.19 -2.63
N GLY A 141 28.17 28.79 -1.77
CA GLY A 141 28.44 29.49 -0.52
C GLY A 141 29.30 30.75 -0.71
N ASN A 142 28.84 31.91 -0.22
CA ASN A 142 29.67 32.80 0.63
C ASN A 142 28.93 33.95 1.38
N SER A 143 29.55 34.30 2.53
CA SER A 143 29.66 35.57 3.30
C SER A 143 28.47 36.32 3.94
N ARG A 144 28.34 36.12 5.28
CA ARG A 144 27.90 37.01 6.40
C ARG A 144 26.78 38.06 6.22
N GLN A 145 26.77 38.92 5.19
CA GLN A 145 25.56 39.69 4.84
C GLN A 145 24.45 38.75 4.35
N HIS A 146 24.90 37.64 3.79
CA HIS A 146 24.11 36.49 3.38
C HIS A 146 23.39 35.83 4.57
N ASP A 147 23.83 35.98 5.83
CA ASP A 147 23.21 35.31 6.99
C ASP A 147 21.92 35.99 7.46
N LEU A 148 21.84 37.33 7.40
CA LEU A 148 20.61 38.06 7.74
C LEU A 148 19.57 37.98 6.61
N MET A 149 20.01 38.08 5.35
CA MET A 149 19.15 37.79 4.21
C MET A 149 18.79 36.30 4.15
N LYS A 150 19.70 35.37 4.48
CA LYS A 150 19.37 33.94 4.65
C LYS A 150 18.36 33.75 5.73
N LYS A 151 18.50 34.35 6.92
CA LYS A 151 17.48 34.25 7.97
C LYS A 151 16.12 34.68 7.41
N ARG A 152 16.02 35.85 6.78
CA ARG A 152 14.73 36.35 6.25
C ARG A 152 14.17 35.54 5.09
N PHE A 153 15.01 35.10 4.14
CA PHE A 153 14.62 34.23 3.04
C PHE A 153 14.30 32.82 3.52
N PHE A 154 15.04 32.29 4.48
CA PHE A 154 14.78 31.04 5.18
C PHE A 154 13.44 31.12 5.89
N TRP A 155 13.11 32.24 6.55
CA TRP A 155 11.81 32.42 7.20
C TRP A 155 10.66 32.45 6.21
N LYS A 156 10.75 33.27 5.16
CA LYS A 156 9.73 33.30 4.11
C LYS A 156 9.59 31.94 3.42
N PHE A 157 10.70 31.27 3.17
CA PHE A 157 10.75 29.96 2.55
C PHE A 157 10.20 28.86 3.47
N VAL A 158 10.60 28.83 4.74
CA VAL A 158 10.08 27.90 5.75
C VAL A 158 8.59 28.15 5.92
N GLN A 159 8.12 29.39 5.99
CA GLN A 159 6.70 29.68 6.13
C GLN A 159 5.88 29.25 4.90
N GLU A 160 6.36 29.53 3.68
CA GLU A 160 5.71 29.09 2.44
C GLU A 160 5.75 27.55 2.30
N GLU A 161 6.92 26.93 2.47
CA GLU A 161 7.10 25.49 2.30
C GLU A 161 6.47 24.68 3.44
N PHE A 162 6.56 25.15 4.68
CA PHE A 162 5.91 24.52 5.82
C PHE A 162 4.39 24.65 5.70
N GLY A 163 3.87 25.82 5.31
CA GLY A 163 2.45 25.99 5.02
C GLY A 163 1.94 25.01 3.97
N ASP A 164 2.72 24.83 2.89
CA ASP A 164 2.47 23.85 1.85
C ASP A 164 2.55 22.39 2.36
N CYS A 165 3.50 22.06 3.25
CA CYS A 165 3.57 20.76 3.94
C CYS A 165 2.33 20.51 4.79
N VAL A 166 1.92 21.51 5.58
CA VAL A 166 0.76 21.43 6.48
C VAL A 166 -0.51 21.24 5.67
N LYS A 167 -0.66 21.96 4.55
CA LYS A 167 -1.79 21.77 3.64
C LYS A 167 -1.84 20.35 3.08
N LEU A 168 -0.70 19.81 2.65
CA LEU A 168 -0.61 18.42 2.19
C LEU A 168 -0.97 17.43 3.31
N HIS A 169 -0.48 17.66 4.52
CA HIS A 169 -0.76 16.81 5.67
C HIS A 169 -2.26 16.81 6.01
N ILE A 170 -2.91 17.98 5.96
CA ILE A 170 -4.37 18.11 6.12
C ILE A 170 -5.11 17.35 5.02
N GLU A 171 -4.72 17.51 3.76
CA GLU A 171 -5.33 16.80 2.62
C GLU A 171 -5.17 15.27 2.76
N PHE A 172 -4.00 14.81 3.19
CA PHE A 172 -3.73 13.40 3.47
C PHE A 172 -4.61 12.86 4.60
N LEU A 173 -4.68 13.57 5.74
CA LEU A 173 -5.53 13.17 6.86
C LEU A 173 -7.02 13.18 6.49
N ALA A 174 -7.46 14.14 5.68
CA ALA A 174 -8.82 14.18 5.16
C ALA A 174 -9.14 12.97 4.26
N LEU A 175 -8.22 12.60 3.36
CA LEU A 175 -8.33 11.40 2.54
C LEU A 175 -8.37 10.14 3.41
N LEU A 176 -7.46 10.03 4.38
CA LEU A 176 -7.39 8.90 5.30
C LEU A 176 -8.68 8.75 6.10
N ASN A 177 -9.21 9.85 6.65
CA ASN A 177 -10.49 9.87 7.37
C ASN A 177 -11.66 9.39 6.49
N ARG A 178 -11.65 9.74 5.20
CA ARG A 178 -12.70 9.31 4.24
C ARG A 178 -12.65 7.82 3.94
N ILE A 179 -11.45 7.22 3.84
CA ILE A 179 -11.27 5.80 3.54
C ILE A 179 -11.24 4.92 4.79
N ARG A 180 -11.05 5.52 5.99
CA ARG A 180 -10.95 4.82 7.28
C ARG A 180 -12.01 3.74 7.51
N PRO A 181 -13.33 3.95 7.34
CA PRO A 181 -14.31 2.90 7.61
C PRO A 181 -14.10 1.67 6.72
N PHE A 182 -13.68 1.88 5.47
CA PHE A 182 -13.39 0.79 4.53
C PHE A 182 -12.08 0.07 4.88
N LEU A 183 -11.05 0.81 5.31
CA LEU A 183 -9.80 0.22 5.80
C LEU A 183 -10.06 -0.62 7.05
N ASN A 184 -10.80 -0.08 8.03
CA ASN A 184 -11.17 -0.80 9.24
C ASN A 184 -11.96 -2.08 8.95
N ALA A 185 -12.92 -2.04 8.02
CA ALA A 185 -13.63 -3.24 7.57
C ALA A 185 -12.69 -4.26 6.92
N THR A 186 -11.79 -3.78 6.04
CA THR A 186 -10.83 -4.64 5.35
C THR A 186 -9.88 -5.30 6.34
N PHE A 187 -9.32 -4.55 7.30
CA PHE A 187 -8.42 -5.06 8.32
C PHE A 187 -9.09 -6.10 9.22
N LEU A 188 -10.33 -5.85 9.65
CA LEU A 188 -11.10 -6.79 10.46
C LEU A 188 -11.33 -8.12 9.72
N ILE A 189 -11.79 -8.04 8.46
CA ILE A 189 -12.06 -9.23 7.64
C ILE A 189 -10.76 -10.00 7.37
N VAL A 190 -9.68 -9.30 7.00
CA VAL A 190 -8.37 -9.93 6.74
C VAL A 190 -7.85 -10.62 7.97
N TYR A 191 -7.94 -9.98 9.14
CA TYR A 191 -7.49 -10.54 10.41
C TYR A 191 -8.18 -11.88 10.70
N TYR A 192 -9.51 -11.91 10.76
CA TYR A 192 -10.24 -13.13 11.08
C TYR A 192 -10.20 -14.18 9.97
N SER A 193 -10.21 -13.78 8.70
CA SER A 193 -10.05 -14.72 7.59
C SER A 193 -8.67 -15.38 7.58
N THR A 194 -7.61 -14.67 7.98
CA THR A 194 -6.26 -15.24 8.13
C THR A 194 -6.23 -16.29 9.23
N VAL A 195 -6.81 -16.01 10.40
CA VAL A 195 -6.92 -16.97 11.51
C VAL A 195 -7.61 -18.24 11.05
N LEU A 196 -8.77 -18.08 10.40
CA LEU A 196 -9.57 -19.20 9.94
C LEU A 196 -8.83 -20.02 8.88
N SER A 197 -8.17 -19.35 7.93
CA SER A 197 -7.41 -19.99 6.85
C SER A 197 -6.19 -20.76 7.37
N LEU A 198 -5.54 -20.25 8.42
CA LEU A 198 -4.41 -20.93 9.06
C LEU A 198 -4.89 -22.15 9.85
N ALA A 199 -5.95 -22.00 10.65
CA ALA A 199 -6.51 -23.11 11.42
C ALA A 199 -7.03 -24.22 10.50
N SER A 200 -7.78 -23.88 9.45
CA SER A 200 -8.33 -24.84 8.49
C SER A 200 -7.25 -25.53 7.67
N GLY A 201 -6.26 -24.79 7.18
CA GLY A 201 -5.12 -25.32 6.45
C GLY A 201 -4.31 -26.31 7.31
N ALA A 202 -4.10 -25.98 8.59
CA ALA A 202 -3.40 -26.86 9.52
C ALA A 202 -4.17 -28.16 9.80
N ILE A 203 -5.51 -28.09 9.98
CA ILE A 203 -6.36 -29.29 10.14
C ILE A 203 -6.25 -30.18 8.90
N TYR A 204 -6.42 -29.61 7.71
CA TYR A 204 -6.36 -30.34 6.45
C TYR A 204 -5.00 -31.05 6.27
N VAL A 205 -3.90 -30.33 6.53
CA VAL A 205 -2.55 -30.90 6.44
C VAL A 205 -2.35 -32.01 7.47
N SER A 206 -2.91 -31.89 8.68
CA SER A 206 -2.74 -32.89 9.74
C SER A 206 -3.41 -34.24 9.47
N GLN A 207 -4.48 -34.26 8.67
CA GLN A 207 -5.19 -35.50 8.31
C GLN A 207 -4.60 -36.23 7.10
N MET A 208 -3.76 -35.54 6.31
CA MET A 208 -3.26 -36.07 5.05
C MET A 208 -2.07 -37.01 5.27
N LYS A 209 -2.22 -38.26 4.82
CA LYS A 209 -1.15 -39.29 4.89
C LYS A 209 -0.10 -39.18 3.79
N SER A 210 -0.38 -38.43 2.71
CA SER A 210 0.53 -38.26 1.58
C SER A 210 0.53 -36.81 1.08
N ILE A 211 1.65 -36.37 0.53
CA ILE A 211 1.79 -35.03 -0.04
C ILE A 211 1.13 -35.02 -1.42
N THR A 212 -0.02 -34.37 -1.54
CA THR A 212 -0.74 -34.19 -2.80
C THR A 212 -0.52 -32.77 -3.34
N LEU A 213 -0.81 -32.55 -4.63
CA LEU A 213 -0.81 -31.21 -5.24
C LEU A 213 -1.74 -30.24 -4.49
N PHE A 214 -2.86 -30.75 -3.97
CA PHE A 214 -3.79 -29.95 -3.18
C PHE A 214 -3.16 -29.50 -1.85
N THR A 215 -2.44 -30.38 -1.16
CA THR A 215 -1.70 -30.03 0.08
C THR A 215 -0.69 -28.90 -0.18
N VAL A 216 0.03 -28.94 -1.30
CA VAL A 216 0.95 -27.88 -1.72
C VAL A 216 0.21 -26.57 -1.98
N ALA A 217 -0.95 -26.63 -2.66
CA ALA A 217 -1.78 -25.46 -2.92
C ALA A 217 -2.33 -24.83 -1.63
N THR A 218 -2.76 -25.65 -0.66
CA THR A 218 -3.22 -25.18 0.66
C THR A 218 -2.10 -24.47 1.41
N LEU A 219 -0.90 -25.05 1.47
CA LEU A 219 0.26 -24.43 2.12
C LEU A 219 0.65 -23.11 1.46
N TYR A 220 0.64 -23.06 0.13
CA TYR A 220 0.87 -21.82 -0.61
C TYR A 220 -0.15 -20.73 -0.25
N PHE A 221 -1.44 -21.09 -0.18
CA PHE A 221 -2.50 -20.16 0.20
C PHE A 221 -2.34 -19.67 1.65
N CYS A 222 -2.07 -20.56 2.60
CA CYS A 222 -1.83 -20.19 4.00
C CYS A 222 -0.63 -19.24 4.14
N PHE A 223 0.47 -19.52 3.42
CA PHE A 223 1.64 -18.63 3.38
C PHE A 223 1.27 -17.26 2.80
N TRP A 224 0.55 -17.24 1.67
CA TRP A 224 0.14 -16.01 1.01
C TRP A 224 -0.70 -15.11 1.94
N VAL A 225 -1.76 -15.65 2.55
CA VAL A 225 -2.66 -14.88 3.42
C VAL A 225 -1.93 -14.41 4.69
N SER A 226 -1.01 -15.22 5.22
CA SER A 226 -0.19 -14.83 6.39
C SER A 226 0.76 -13.69 6.04
N PHE A 227 1.46 -13.80 4.91
CA PHE A 227 2.35 -12.77 4.39
C PHE A 227 1.58 -11.47 4.14
N GLU A 228 0.40 -11.56 3.54
CA GLU A 228 -0.48 -10.43 3.29
C GLU A 228 -0.87 -9.73 4.60
N CYS A 229 -1.36 -10.47 5.59
CA CYS A 229 -1.73 -9.92 6.89
C CYS A 229 -0.52 -9.26 7.58
N ALA A 230 0.64 -9.92 7.59
CA ALA A 230 1.89 -9.39 8.15
C ALA A 230 2.36 -8.11 7.44
N SER A 231 2.23 -8.05 6.12
CA SER A 231 2.62 -6.88 5.33
C SER A 231 1.71 -5.68 5.63
N LEU A 232 0.40 -5.90 5.82
CA LEU A 232 -0.56 -4.86 6.12
C LEU A 232 -0.39 -4.34 7.55
N THR A 233 -0.22 -5.22 8.54
CA THR A 233 0.03 -4.79 9.93
C THR A 233 1.34 -4.01 10.03
N ARG A 234 2.40 -4.46 9.35
CA ARG A 234 3.66 -3.72 9.23
C ARG A 234 3.47 -2.36 8.57
N ALA A 235 2.72 -2.29 7.46
CA ALA A 235 2.46 -1.04 6.77
C ALA A 235 1.70 -0.03 7.65
N VAL A 236 0.73 -0.50 8.43
CA VAL A 236 0.00 0.36 9.38
C VAL A 236 0.89 0.82 10.54
N SER A 237 1.76 -0.04 11.07
CA SER A 237 2.76 0.35 12.07
C SER A 237 3.70 1.42 11.52
N ILE A 238 4.30 1.21 10.33
CA ILE A 238 5.17 2.22 9.68
C ILE A 238 4.43 3.52 9.47
N LEU A 239 3.18 3.47 9.00
CA LEU A 239 2.39 4.68 8.75
C LEU A 239 2.14 5.47 10.04
N THR A 240 1.87 4.77 11.14
CA THR A 240 1.64 5.38 12.45
C THR A 240 2.93 5.97 13.02
N GLU A 241 4.04 5.21 12.97
CA GLU A 241 5.39 5.68 13.35
C GLU A 241 5.80 6.91 12.52
N SER A 242 5.56 6.89 11.20
CA SER A 242 5.89 8.00 10.30
C SER A 242 5.02 9.23 10.55
N HIS A 243 3.79 9.04 11.02
CA HIS A 243 2.92 10.15 11.40
C HIS A 243 3.41 10.81 12.69
N GLU A 244 3.77 10.00 13.69
CA GLU A 244 4.34 10.48 14.95
C GLU A 244 5.69 11.19 14.73
N SER A 245 6.53 10.66 13.84
CA SER A 245 7.84 11.24 13.54
C SER A 245 7.74 12.65 12.96
N ILE A 246 6.66 13.01 12.27
CA ILE A 246 6.44 14.40 11.80
C ILE A 246 6.47 15.37 12.99
N GLY A 247 5.87 15.01 14.12
CA GLY A 247 5.88 15.84 15.32
C GLY A 247 7.30 16.04 15.87
N TRP A 248 8.09 14.98 15.89
CA TRP A 248 9.49 15.01 16.33
C TRP A 248 10.39 15.81 15.39
N GLU A 249 10.24 15.65 14.08
CA GLU A 249 10.99 16.43 13.08
C GLU A 249 10.65 17.92 13.16
N VAL A 250 9.38 18.26 13.39
CA VAL A 250 8.96 19.66 13.60
C VAL A 250 9.50 20.23 14.92
N TYR A 251 9.61 19.42 15.97
CA TYR A 251 10.23 19.82 17.22
C TYR A 251 11.74 20.08 17.08
N ASN A 252 12.43 19.18 16.37
CA ASN A 252 13.88 19.21 16.17
C ASN A 252 14.35 20.30 15.20
N LEU A 253 13.43 20.94 14.47
CA LEU A 253 13.75 22.17 13.76
C LEU A 253 14.19 23.22 14.82
N ASP A 254 15.35 23.84 14.63
CA ASP A 254 15.86 24.91 15.52
C ASP A 254 15.02 26.20 15.46
N TRP A 255 13.73 26.12 15.12
CA TRP A 255 12.83 27.27 15.04
C TRP A 255 12.76 27.99 16.38
N HIS A 256 12.77 27.27 17.50
CA HIS A 256 12.70 27.84 18.84
C HIS A 256 13.93 28.69 19.20
N GLU A 257 15.13 28.34 18.72
CA GLU A 257 16.35 29.13 18.94
C GLU A 257 16.53 30.24 17.89
N LYS A 258 16.06 30.00 16.66
CA LYS A 258 16.20 30.95 15.55
C LYS A 258 15.09 32.01 15.52
N LEU A 259 13.95 31.78 16.19
CA LEU A 259 12.86 32.76 16.36
C LEU A 259 13.25 33.80 17.41
N GLU A 260 14.04 34.78 16.99
CA GLU A 260 14.23 36.02 17.75
C GLU A 260 12.96 36.86 17.65
N TRP A 261 12.48 37.36 18.80
CA TRP A 261 11.31 38.23 18.85
C TRP A 261 11.63 39.59 18.21
N ASP A 262 10.89 39.94 17.15
CA ASP A 262 10.93 41.25 16.51
C ASP A 262 9.53 41.87 16.55
N ASP A 263 9.42 43.10 17.07
CA ASP A 263 8.15 43.81 17.18
C ASP A 263 7.51 44.09 15.81
N GLN A 264 8.28 44.11 14.72
CA GLN A 264 7.76 44.25 13.35
C GLN A 264 7.01 43.01 12.84
N TYR A 265 7.32 41.83 13.35
CA TYR A 265 6.79 40.55 12.86
C TYR A 265 6.01 39.78 13.93
N ARG A 266 5.50 40.50 14.94
CA ARG A 266 4.80 39.93 16.10
C ARG A 266 3.63 38.99 15.72
N ASP A 267 2.85 39.37 14.72
CA ASP A 267 1.67 38.59 14.31
C ASP A 267 2.08 37.33 13.52
N GLU A 268 3.10 37.44 12.67
CA GLU A 268 3.66 36.32 11.90
C GLU A 268 4.35 35.31 12.82
N TYR A 269 5.14 35.79 13.78
CA TYR A 269 5.75 34.99 14.86
C TYR A 269 4.69 34.13 15.56
N ARG A 270 3.60 34.76 16.00
CA ARG A 270 2.51 34.08 16.73
C ARG A 270 1.81 33.06 15.84
N SER A 271 1.56 33.41 14.58
CA SER A 271 0.91 32.52 13.62
C SER A 271 1.74 31.27 13.31
N VAL A 272 3.04 31.43 13.04
CA VAL A 272 3.95 30.31 12.74
C VAL A 272 4.10 29.40 13.96
N ARG A 273 4.32 29.98 15.15
CA ARG A 273 4.41 29.21 16.40
C ARG A 273 3.14 28.42 16.69
N ALA A 274 1.97 29.05 16.54
CA ALA A 274 0.69 28.35 16.72
C ALA A 274 0.53 27.21 15.71
N THR A 275 0.91 27.42 14.45
CA THR A 275 0.84 26.40 13.41
C THR A 275 1.76 25.21 13.72
N MET A 276 3.01 25.46 14.11
CA MET A 276 3.96 24.41 14.49
C MET A 276 3.46 23.59 15.69
N LEU A 277 3.01 24.26 16.75
CA LEU A 277 2.44 23.59 17.93
C LEU A 277 1.19 22.77 17.59
N ASN A 278 0.32 23.28 16.72
CA ASN A 278 -0.87 22.55 16.27
C ASN A 278 -0.47 21.31 15.47
N VAL A 279 0.48 21.42 14.54
CA VAL A 279 0.98 20.29 13.74
C VAL A 279 1.60 19.23 14.63
N MET A 280 2.44 19.64 15.60
CA MET A 280 3.00 18.71 16.58
C MET A 280 1.91 18.00 17.37
N THR A 281 0.92 18.74 17.87
CA THR A 281 -0.20 18.18 18.65
C THR A 281 -1.01 17.18 17.83
N VAL A 282 -1.27 17.48 16.56
CA VAL A 282 -2.02 16.59 15.65
C VAL A 282 -1.19 15.37 15.27
N ALA A 283 0.10 15.54 14.95
CA ALA A 283 1.01 14.46 14.57
C ALA A 283 1.18 13.41 15.68
N GLN A 284 1.11 13.85 16.95
CA GLN A 284 1.18 12.97 18.12
C GLN A 284 -0.11 12.15 18.37
N GLN A 285 -1.21 12.43 17.66
CA GLN A 285 -2.41 11.61 17.77
C GLN A 285 -2.33 10.36 16.87
N PRO A 286 -2.75 9.18 17.37
CA PRO A 286 -2.78 7.98 16.56
C PRO A 286 -3.79 8.14 15.42
N LEU A 287 -3.50 7.53 14.26
CA LEU A 287 -4.36 7.61 13.06
C LEU A 287 -5.70 6.87 13.20
N ARG A 288 -5.93 6.18 14.33
CA ARG A 288 -7.15 5.42 14.69
C ARG A 288 -7.57 4.40 13.64
N LEU A 289 -6.61 3.64 13.13
CA LEU A 289 -6.86 2.47 12.29
C LEU A 289 -7.15 1.24 13.18
N ASN A 290 -8.32 1.27 13.82
CA ASN A 290 -8.67 0.43 14.97
C ASN A 290 -9.78 -0.59 14.71
N CYS A 291 -9.96 -1.07 13.48
CA CYS A 291 -10.91 -2.17 13.17
C CYS A 291 -12.31 -1.98 13.78
N PHE A 292 -12.89 -0.76 13.74
CA PHE A 292 -14.17 -0.41 14.40
C PHE A 292 -14.19 -0.47 15.93
N GLY A 293 -13.03 -0.31 16.58
CA GLY A 293 -12.90 -0.27 18.03
C GLY A 293 -12.63 -1.62 18.69
N PHE A 294 -12.53 -2.72 17.92
CA PHE A 294 -12.17 -4.03 18.46
C PHE A 294 -10.71 -4.07 18.95
N PHE A 295 -9.78 -3.59 18.12
CA PHE A 295 -8.35 -3.52 18.43
C PHE A 295 -7.61 -2.65 17.41
N GLU A 296 -6.43 -2.16 17.75
CA GLU A 296 -5.55 -1.46 16.80
C GLU A 296 -4.83 -2.44 15.88
N PHE A 297 -4.88 -2.20 14.57
CA PHE A 297 -4.31 -3.11 13.57
C PHE A 297 -2.78 -2.91 13.45
N THR A 298 -2.04 -3.37 14.46
CA THR A 298 -0.58 -3.22 14.55
C THR A 298 0.16 -4.53 14.32
N GLN A 299 1.48 -4.44 14.13
CA GLN A 299 2.36 -5.60 14.01
C GLN A 299 2.27 -6.55 15.21
N ASP A 300 2.11 -6.04 16.44
CA ASP A 300 2.02 -6.88 17.64
C ASP A 300 0.80 -7.81 17.61
N ARG A 301 -0.32 -7.33 17.06
CA ARG A 301 -1.54 -8.15 16.89
C ARG A 301 -1.35 -9.30 15.91
N PHE A 302 -0.38 -9.24 14.99
CA PHE A 302 -0.09 -10.38 14.12
C PHE A 302 0.47 -11.58 14.92
N TYR A 303 1.26 -11.36 15.97
CA TYR A 303 1.74 -12.46 16.81
C TYR A 303 0.62 -13.08 17.63
N GLU A 304 -0.29 -12.25 18.17
CA GLU A 304 -1.49 -12.74 18.84
C GLU A 304 -2.40 -13.54 17.90
N LEU A 305 -2.53 -13.10 16.65
CA LEU A 305 -3.25 -13.81 15.60
C LEU A 305 -2.72 -15.23 15.39
N LEU A 306 -1.38 -15.40 15.34
CA LEU A 306 -0.76 -16.72 15.17
C LEU A 306 -1.07 -17.63 16.36
N ASN A 307 -1.02 -17.10 17.58
CA ASN A 307 -1.40 -17.83 18.79
C ASN A 307 -2.88 -18.23 18.78
N MET A 308 -3.76 -17.34 18.30
CA MET A 308 -5.18 -17.62 18.16
C MET A 308 -5.44 -18.71 17.12
N ALA A 309 -4.78 -18.65 15.96
CA ALA A 309 -4.88 -19.68 14.92
C ALA A 309 -4.41 -21.05 15.43
N TYR A 310 -3.29 -21.10 16.18
CA TYR A 310 -2.81 -22.32 16.82
C TYR A 310 -3.79 -22.87 17.87
N SER A 311 -4.39 -22.00 18.68
CA SER A 311 -5.41 -22.38 19.67
C SER A 311 -6.66 -22.96 19.00
N MET A 312 -7.14 -22.33 17.91
CA MET A 312 -8.24 -22.86 17.12
C MET A 312 -7.90 -24.21 16.47
N PHE A 313 -6.70 -24.34 15.89
CA PHE A 313 -6.22 -25.61 15.35
C PHE A 313 -6.22 -26.72 16.41
N THR A 314 -5.63 -26.48 17.58
CA THR A 314 -5.56 -27.47 18.66
C THR A 314 -6.93 -27.83 19.23
N PHE A 315 -7.86 -26.87 19.27
CA PHE A 315 -9.25 -27.12 19.63
C PHE A 315 -9.93 -28.04 18.60
N PHE A 316 -9.94 -27.67 17.32
CA PHE A 316 -10.60 -28.46 16.28
C PHE A 316 -9.99 -29.86 16.13
N ARG A 317 -8.67 -30.01 16.29
CA ARG A 317 -7.99 -31.31 16.30
C ARG A 317 -8.50 -32.25 17.41
N LYS A 318 -9.08 -31.74 18.49
CA LYS A 318 -9.67 -32.60 19.54
C LYS A 318 -11.06 -33.12 19.18
N PHE A 319 -11.74 -32.51 18.20
CA PHE A 319 -13.10 -32.87 17.78
C PHE A 319 -13.17 -33.65 16.47
N VAL A 320 -12.09 -33.65 15.69
CA VAL A 320 -11.94 -34.37 14.42
C VAL A 320 -11.00 -35.55 14.60
#